data_AF-A0A7S4DF50-F1
#
_entry.id   AF-A0A7S4DF50-F1
#
_cell.length_a   1.000
_cell.length_b   1.000
_cell.length_c   1.000
_cell.angle_alpha   90.00
_cell.angle_beta   90.00
_cell.angle_gamma   90.00
#
_symmetry.space_group_name_H-M   'P 1'
#
loop_
_entity.id
_entity.type
_entity.pdbx_description
1 polymer ?
#
loop_
_entity_poly.entity_id
_entity_poly.type
_entity_poly.pdbx_seq_one_letter_code
_entity_poly.pdbx_strand_id
1 'polypeptide(L)'
;AEVAALRAEAAVHLDMPALADGAGSLPLRRTRMESNALMQPQNRNLSGRVFGGFLMRKAYELAFSSCYTFCGARPRFLELERVMFRQPVDVGNLVKFVSHVTYVHPGGGPGDRVTRPVLHVEVEALVVRPE
;
A
#
# COMPACT_ATOMS: atom_id res chain seq x y z
N ALA A 1 19.60 -1.83 28.00
CA ALA A 1 20.48 -1.81 26.80
C ALA A 1 20.10 -2.93 25.84
N GLU A 2 20.05 -4.19 26.30
CA GLU A 2 19.74 -5.39 25.51
C GLU A 2 18.37 -5.37 24.81
N VAL A 3 17.29 -5.01 25.53
CA VAL A 3 15.93 -4.90 24.95
C VAL A 3 15.84 -3.87 23.82
N ALA A 4 16.60 -2.76 23.91
CA ALA A 4 16.61 -1.73 22.89
C ALA A 4 17.33 -2.20 21.61
N ALA A 5 18.41 -2.98 21.76
CA ALA A 5 19.12 -3.58 20.64
C ALA A 5 18.24 -4.63 19.93
N LEU A 6 17.59 -5.52 20.68
CA LEU A 6 16.65 -6.52 20.14
C LEU A 6 15.47 -5.86 19.41
N ARG A 7 14.96 -4.74 19.93
CA ARG A 7 13.88 -3.99 19.28
C ARG A 7 14.34 -3.33 17.98
N ALA A 8 15.56 -2.82 17.91
CA ALA A 8 16.11 -2.20 16.70
C ALA A 8 16.35 -3.23 15.59
N GLU A 9 16.87 -4.40 15.95
CA GLU A 9 17.02 -5.53 15.03
C GLU A 9 15.65 -5.99 14.51
N ALA A 10 14.69 -6.24 15.41
CA ALA A 10 13.33 -6.63 15.05
C ALA A 10 12.58 -5.57 14.23
N ALA A 11 12.87 -4.27 14.43
CA ALA A 11 12.22 -3.18 13.70
C ALA A 11 12.48 -3.29 12.19
N VAL A 12 13.67 -3.72 11.76
CA VAL A 12 13.93 -3.95 10.33
C VAL A 12 13.06 -5.07 9.79
N HIS A 13 12.88 -6.15 10.55
CA HIS A 13 12.00 -7.26 10.18
C HIS A 13 10.50 -6.88 10.14
N LEU A 14 10.10 -5.89 10.94
CA LEU A 14 8.71 -5.43 11.04
C LEU A 14 8.39 -4.34 10.01
N ASP A 15 9.29 -3.39 9.83
CA ASP A 15 9.08 -2.19 9.00
C ASP A 15 9.58 -2.37 7.56
N MET A 16 10.56 -3.25 7.33
CA MET A 16 11.19 -3.46 6.02
C MET A 16 11.37 -4.95 5.70
N PRO A 17 10.28 -5.69 5.53
CA PRO A 17 10.30 -7.16 5.46
C PRO A 17 11.17 -7.71 4.32
N ALA A 18 11.28 -7.01 3.18
CA ALA A 18 12.10 -7.49 2.04
C ALA A 18 13.61 -7.36 2.25
N LEU A 19 14.04 -6.56 3.22
CA LEU A 19 15.46 -6.46 3.61
C LEU A 19 15.83 -7.51 4.66
N ALA A 20 14.83 -8.12 5.28
CA ALA A 20 14.98 -8.93 6.48
C ALA A 20 15.15 -10.43 6.20
N ASP A 21 14.50 -10.94 5.14
CA ASP A 21 14.57 -12.35 4.76
C ASP A 21 15.40 -12.52 3.48
N GLY A 22 16.64 -13.03 3.61
CA GLY A 22 17.52 -13.39 2.48
C GLY A 22 17.03 -14.58 1.64
N ALA A 23 15.79 -15.04 1.86
CA ALA A 23 15.20 -16.23 1.24
C ALA A 23 14.63 -16.00 -0.17
N GLY A 24 14.73 -14.78 -0.71
CA GLY A 24 14.29 -14.45 -2.08
C GLY A 24 12.77 -14.47 -2.30
N SER A 25 11.97 -14.80 -1.28
CA SER A 25 10.51 -14.81 -1.33
C SER A 25 9.92 -14.46 0.04
N LEU A 26 8.76 -13.78 0.03
CA LEU A 26 8.06 -13.35 1.23
C LEU A 26 6.58 -13.72 1.16
N PRO A 27 5.96 -14.19 2.26
CA PRO A 27 4.52 -14.36 2.31
C PRO A 27 3.78 -13.02 2.14
N LEU A 28 2.71 -13.00 1.33
CA LEU A 28 1.83 -11.83 1.12
C LEU A 28 1.40 -11.15 2.43
N ARG A 29 1.09 -11.93 3.48
CA ARG A 29 0.70 -11.37 4.78
C ARG A 29 1.76 -10.45 5.41
N ARG A 30 3.05 -10.66 5.09
CA ARG A 30 4.16 -9.83 5.58
C ARG A 30 4.33 -8.53 4.79
N THR A 31 3.72 -8.41 3.61
CA THR A 31 3.76 -7.19 2.77
C THR A 31 2.53 -6.30 2.95
N ARG A 32 1.67 -6.67 3.91
CA ARG A 32 0.35 -6.09 4.12
C ARG A 32 0.44 -4.80 4.92
N MET A 33 -0.13 -3.72 4.39
CA MET A 33 -0.34 -2.48 5.15
C MET A 33 -1.82 -2.10 5.14
N GLU A 34 -2.24 -1.34 6.15
CA GLU A 34 -3.61 -0.88 6.29
C GLU A 34 -3.67 0.63 6.60
N SER A 35 -4.76 1.26 6.20
CA SER A 35 -5.13 2.60 6.65
C SER A 35 -6.63 2.73 6.76
N ASN A 36 -7.11 3.35 7.83
CA ASN A 36 -8.53 3.59 8.05
C ASN A 36 -8.84 5.07 7.87
N ALA A 37 -9.95 5.38 7.21
CA ALA A 37 -10.40 6.75 7.03
C ALA A 37 -11.91 6.85 7.23
N LEU A 38 -12.34 7.80 8.07
CA LEU A 38 -13.73 8.21 8.15
C LEU A 38 -14.05 9.14 6.97
N MET A 39 -15.11 8.85 6.25
CA MET A 39 -15.53 9.64 5.09
C MET A 39 -16.23 10.92 5.54
N GLN A 40 -15.57 12.06 5.40
CA GLN A 40 -16.07 13.35 5.90
C GLN A 40 -16.79 14.17 4.82
N PRO A 41 -17.68 15.11 5.18
CA PRO A 41 -18.47 15.90 4.23
C PRO A 41 -17.65 16.65 3.17
N GLN A 42 -16.45 17.12 3.49
CA GLN A 42 -15.58 17.83 2.54
C GLN A 42 -15.04 16.93 1.42
N ASN A 43 -15.11 15.61 1.60
CA ASN A 43 -14.66 14.63 0.59
C ASN A 43 -15.78 14.26 -0.39
N ARG A 44 -16.97 14.88 -0.27
CA ARG A 44 -18.12 14.57 -1.13
C ARG A 44 -18.01 15.18 -2.53
N ASN A 45 -18.61 14.52 -3.50
CA ASN A 45 -18.89 15.04 -4.82
C ASN A 45 -20.22 15.80 -4.85
N LEU A 46 -20.57 16.37 -6.02
CA LEU A 46 -21.83 17.11 -6.22
C LEU A 46 -23.09 16.27 -5.98
N SER A 47 -22.99 14.94 -6.08
CA SER A 47 -24.08 13.99 -5.82
C SER A 47 -24.20 13.59 -4.34
N GLY A 48 -23.41 14.20 -3.45
CA GLY A 48 -23.45 13.93 -2.00
C GLY A 48 -22.71 12.67 -1.54
N ARG A 49 -22.09 11.91 -2.45
CA ARG A 49 -21.28 10.72 -2.15
C ARG A 49 -19.80 11.06 -2.09
N VAL A 50 -18.97 10.21 -1.50
CA VAL A 50 -17.52 10.42 -1.50
C VAL A 50 -16.99 10.46 -2.93
N PHE A 51 -16.16 11.45 -3.22
CA PHE A 51 -15.53 11.62 -4.52
C PHE A 51 -14.52 10.51 -4.80
N GLY A 52 -14.63 9.84 -5.94
CA GLY A 52 -13.75 8.72 -6.31
C GLY A 52 -12.26 9.12 -6.35
N GLY A 53 -11.94 10.35 -6.74
CA GLY A 53 -10.57 10.87 -6.71
C GLY A 53 -9.96 10.93 -5.32
N PHE A 54 -10.77 11.18 -4.28
CA PHE A 54 -10.31 11.14 -2.90
C PHE A 54 -9.93 9.72 -2.47
N LEU A 55 -10.77 8.73 -2.82
CA LEU A 55 -10.50 7.32 -2.55
C LEU A 55 -9.25 6.84 -3.29
N MET A 56 -9.10 7.19 -4.57
CA MET A 56 -7.91 6.83 -5.36
C MET A 56 -6.64 7.45 -4.78
N ARG A 57 -6.68 8.70 -4.33
CA ARG A 57 -5.55 9.33 -3.65
C ARG A 57 -5.15 8.56 -2.40
N LYS A 58 -6.11 8.16 -1.56
CA LYS A 58 -5.83 7.37 -0.34
C LYS A 58 -5.23 6.01 -0.65
N ALA A 59 -5.77 5.33 -1.67
CA ALA A 59 -5.22 4.06 -2.13
C ALA A 59 -3.80 4.22 -2.67
N TYR A 60 -3.53 5.26 -3.47
CA TYR A 60 -2.20 5.57 -3.98
C TYR A 60 -1.21 5.88 -2.85
N GLU A 61 -1.60 6.71 -1.87
CA GLU A 61 -0.77 7.03 -0.70
C GLU A 61 -0.37 5.74 0.04
N LEU A 62 -1.32 4.83 0.28
CA LEU A 62 -1.05 3.55 0.94
C LEU A 62 -0.16 2.63 0.09
N ALA A 63 -0.41 2.52 -1.22
CA ALA A 63 0.41 1.73 -2.13
C ALA A 63 1.86 2.23 -2.18
N PHE A 64 2.04 3.55 -2.26
CA PHE A 64 3.35 4.19 -2.27
C PHE A 64 4.11 3.92 -0.96
N SER A 65 3.44 4.03 0.19
CA SER A 65 4.01 3.66 1.49
C SER A 65 4.40 2.18 1.55
N SER A 66 3.60 1.29 0.95
CA SER A 66 3.88 -0.15 0.89
C SER A 66 5.12 -0.45 0.07
N CYS A 67 5.26 0.18 -1.11
CA CYS A 67 6.49 0.07 -1.90
C CYS A 67 7.71 0.59 -1.16
N TYR A 68 7.57 1.74 -0.47
CA TYR A 68 8.67 2.39 0.24
C TYR A 68 9.19 1.48 1.36
N THR A 69 8.29 0.98 2.20
CA THR A 69 8.62 0.10 3.33
C THR A 69 9.14 -1.25 2.85
N PHE A 70 8.52 -1.84 1.82
CA PHE A 70 8.95 -3.10 1.24
C PHE A 70 10.38 -3.03 0.69
N CYS A 71 10.72 -2.05 -0.14
CA CYS A 71 12.05 -1.95 -0.76
C CYS A 71 13.09 -1.17 0.04
N GLY A 72 12.70 -0.48 1.11
CA GLY A 72 13.59 0.42 1.86
C GLY A 72 14.14 1.59 1.04
N ALA A 73 13.49 1.93 -0.09
CA ALA A 73 13.94 2.97 -1.00
C ALA A 73 12.74 3.74 -1.56
N ARG A 74 12.95 5.03 -1.85
CA ARG A 74 11.89 5.89 -2.39
C ARG A 74 11.38 5.34 -3.73
N PRO A 75 10.10 4.92 -3.83
CA PRO A 75 9.55 4.39 -5.07
C PRO A 75 9.24 5.51 -6.06
N ARG A 76 9.16 5.13 -7.33
CA ARG A 76 8.66 5.98 -8.41
C ARG A 76 7.39 5.33 -8.96
N PHE A 77 6.31 6.09 -9.03
CA PHE A 77 5.10 5.64 -9.70
C PHE A 77 5.37 5.44 -11.19
N LEU A 78 4.99 4.29 -11.72
CA LEU A 78 5.13 3.97 -13.15
C LEU A 78 3.77 4.10 -13.83
N GLU A 79 2.81 3.27 -13.42
CA GLU A 79 1.49 3.22 -14.02
C GLU A 79 0.44 2.69 -13.02
N LEU A 80 -0.82 2.88 -13.38
CA LEU A 80 -1.99 2.33 -12.69
C LEU A 80 -2.75 1.47 -13.69
N GLU A 81 -2.79 0.16 -13.46
CA GLU A 81 -3.39 -0.78 -14.40
C GLU A 81 -4.92 -0.68 -14.42
N ARG A 82 -5.54 -0.72 -13.24
CA ARG A 82 -7.00 -0.85 -13.12
C ARG A 82 -7.52 -0.25 -11.82
N VAL A 83 -8.64 0.46 -11.93
CA VAL A 83 -9.44 0.93 -10.78
C VAL A 83 -10.88 0.51 -11.00
N MET A 84 -11.49 -0.06 -9.96
CA MET A 84 -12.88 -0.50 -9.97
C MET A 84 -13.63 0.04 -8.74
N PHE A 85 -14.69 0.81 -8.97
CA PHE A 85 -15.61 1.24 -7.91
C PHE A 85 -16.83 0.32 -7.90
N ARG A 86 -16.83 -0.68 -7.01
CA ARG A 86 -17.88 -1.72 -6.96
C ARG A 86 -19.17 -1.27 -6.25
N GLN A 87 -19.05 -0.32 -5.33
CA GLN A 87 -20.18 0.21 -4.56
C GLN A 87 -19.97 1.71 -4.27
N PRO A 88 -21.05 2.50 -4.13
CA PRO A 88 -20.92 3.86 -3.64
C PRO A 88 -20.35 3.88 -2.22
N VAL A 89 -19.69 4.98 -1.89
CA VAL A 89 -19.21 5.26 -0.53
C VAL A 89 -19.87 6.56 -0.08
N ASP A 90 -20.53 6.52 1.06
CA ASP A 90 -21.27 7.63 1.60
C ASP A 90 -20.46 8.37 2.68
N VAL A 91 -20.83 9.63 2.91
CA VAL A 91 -20.32 10.41 4.04
C VAL A 91 -20.73 9.71 5.34
N GLY A 92 -19.80 9.60 6.28
CA GLY A 92 -19.96 8.88 7.54
C GLY A 92 -19.49 7.43 7.50
N ASN A 93 -19.28 6.83 6.31
CA ASN A 93 -18.71 5.49 6.22
C ASN A 93 -17.27 5.45 6.78
N LEU A 94 -16.95 4.41 7.53
CA LEU A 94 -15.57 4.06 7.84
C LEU A 94 -15.04 3.19 6.70
N VAL A 95 -13.98 3.62 6.02
CA VAL A 95 -13.35 2.85 4.94
C VAL A 95 -11.98 2.37 5.39
N LYS A 96 -11.78 1.05 5.30
CA LYS A 96 -10.52 0.37 5.51
C LYS A 96 -9.84 0.13 4.16
N PHE A 97 -8.66 0.72 3.99
CA PHE A 97 -7.77 0.47 2.87
C PHE A 97 -6.76 -0.60 3.27
N VAL A 98 -6.55 -1.59 2.41
CA VAL A 98 -5.58 -2.67 2.62
C VAL A 98 -4.74 -2.79 1.36
N SER A 99 -3.42 -2.80 1.51
CA SER A 99 -2.49 -2.98 0.40
C SER A 99 -1.66 -4.24 0.57
N HIS A 100 -1.23 -4.81 -0.57
CA HIS A 100 -0.28 -5.92 -0.62
C HIS A 100 0.66 -5.75 -1.81
N VAL A 101 1.94 -6.07 -1.62
CA VAL A 101 2.86 -6.28 -2.74
C VAL A 101 2.58 -7.67 -3.30
N THR A 102 2.00 -7.73 -4.50
CA THR A 102 1.53 -8.97 -5.13
C THR A 102 2.59 -9.61 -6.02
N TYR A 103 3.46 -8.79 -6.61
CA TYR A 103 4.50 -9.28 -7.49
C TYR A 103 5.73 -8.34 -7.48
N VAL A 104 6.92 -8.92 -7.62
CA VAL A 104 8.20 -8.19 -7.73
C VAL A 104 8.93 -8.66 -8.98
N HIS A 105 9.13 -7.76 -9.95
CA HIS A 105 10.01 -8.01 -11.09
C HIS A 105 11.42 -7.50 -10.75
N PRO A 106 12.48 -8.32 -10.91
CA PRO A 106 13.84 -7.81 -10.96
C PRO A 106 13.95 -6.99 -12.26
N GLY A 107 13.75 -5.67 -12.17
CA GLY A 107 13.72 -4.84 -13.37
C GLY A 107 15.06 -4.85 -14.10
N GLY A 108 15.04 -4.39 -15.35
CA GLY A 108 16.13 -4.55 -16.30
C GLY A 108 15.64 -5.19 -17.59
N GLY A 109 14.93 -4.41 -18.41
CA GLY A 109 14.70 -4.80 -19.80
C GLY A 109 16.02 -4.74 -20.59
N PRO A 110 16.09 -5.34 -21.79
CA PRO A 110 17.26 -5.23 -22.65
C PRO A 110 17.59 -3.75 -22.90
N GLY A 111 18.71 -3.26 -22.35
CA GLY A 111 19.21 -1.90 -22.54
C GLY A 111 19.19 -0.98 -21.31
N ASP A 112 18.62 -1.40 -20.18
CA ASP A 112 18.60 -0.56 -18.97
C ASP A 112 19.88 -0.73 -18.15
N ARG A 113 20.58 0.37 -17.85
CA ARG A 113 21.86 0.37 -17.09
C ARG A 113 21.66 0.19 -15.58
N VAL A 114 20.43 0.35 -15.09
CA VAL A 114 20.09 0.24 -13.67
C VAL A 114 18.91 -0.72 -13.50
N THR A 115 19.17 -1.89 -12.93
CA THR A 115 18.16 -2.89 -12.59
C THR A 115 17.38 -2.44 -11.34
N ARG A 116 16.42 -1.52 -11.49
CA ARG A 116 15.50 -1.16 -10.39
C ARG A 116 14.35 -2.15 -10.35
N PRO A 117 14.03 -2.77 -9.19
CA PRO A 117 12.89 -3.67 -9.11
C PRO A 117 11.58 -2.92 -9.39
N VAL A 118 10.65 -3.61 -10.03
CA VAL A 118 9.28 -3.13 -10.26
C VAL A 118 8.35 -3.90 -9.33
N LEU A 119 7.54 -3.16 -8.58
CA LEU A 119 6.62 -3.69 -7.59
C LEU A 119 5.20 -3.52 -8.12
N HIS A 120 4.42 -4.59 -8.09
CA HIS A 120 2.98 -4.54 -8.28
C HIS A 120 2.33 -4.52 -6.91
N VAL A 121 1.51 -3.50 -6.68
CA VAL A 121 0.79 -3.31 -5.43
C VAL A 121 -0.69 -3.26 -5.73
N GLU A 122 -1.42 -4.13 -5.06
CA GLU A 122 -2.87 -4.11 -5.05
C GLU A 122 -3.36 -3.36 -3.82
N VAL A 123 -4.42 -2.57 -3.98
CA VAL A 123 -5.10 -1.90 -2.86
C VAL A 123 -6.59 -2.12 -2.95
N GLU A 124 -7.16 -2.61 -1.86
CA GLU A 124 -8.60 -2.78 -1.68
C GLU A 124 -9.12 -1.73 -0.70
N ALA A 125 -10.31 -1.18 -0.99
CA ALA A 125 -11.01 -0.27 -0.11
C ALA A 125 -12.35 -0.89 0.30
N LEU A 126 -12.53 -1.11 1.60
CA LEU A 126 -13.65 -1.82 2.19
C LEU A 126 -14.43 -0.87 3.09
N VAL A 127 -15.72 -0.68 2.82
CA VAL A 127 -16.61 0.00 3.77
C VAL A 127 -16.83 -0.95 4.95
N VAL A 128 -16.38 -0.54 6.13
CA VAL A 128 -16.56 -1.27 7.38
C VAL A 128 -17.99 -1.06 7.86
N ARG A 129 -18.73 -2.15 7.99
CA ARG A 129 -20.06 -2.18 8.62
C ARG A 129 -19.94 -2.99 9.91
N PRO A 130 -19.96 -2.34 11.09
CA PRO A 130 -19.93 -3.03 12.37
C PRO A 130 -21.28 -3.68 12.73
N GLU A 131 -22.39 -3.17 12.19
CA GLU A 131 -23.74 -3.75 12.26
C GLU A 131 -24.01 -4.89 11.27
#